data_AF-A0A5D8YWS8-F1
#
_entry.id   AF-A0A5D8YWS8-F1
#
_cell.length_a   1.000
_cell.length_b   1.000
_cell.length_c   1.000
_cell.angle_alpha   90.00
_cell.angle_beta   90.00
_cell.angle_gamma   90.00
#
_symmetry.space_group_name_H-M   'P 1'
#
loop_
_entity.id
_entity.type
_entity.pdbx_description
1 polymer ?
#
loop_
_entity_poly.entity_id
_entity_poly.type
_entity_poly.pdbx_seq_one_letter_code
_entity_poly.pdbx_strand_id
1 'polypeptide(L)'
;MAALTLGFTGMDASTESELRHAFEQASAASGGGWQLVPDTHADYVVVDMDSMYGPMSWLRLHAAGKHVVGLTAAPRTQTPYRLGRPVASTELATLLGEIRSAAGIPAETGATALSRPAAASPAAQPGVSVPVAAAEPLVPPARPSGMTPSPEPMDQLPEERPSAPSMDELPANPEAITEPAA
;
A
#
# COMPACT_ATOMS: atom_id res chain seq x y z
N MET A 1 20.72 17.29 10.66
CA MET A 1 19.34 16.76 10.59
C MET A 1 19.19 16.07 9.24
N ALA A 2 18.87 14.78 9.22
CA ALA A 2 18.62 14.08 7.96
C ALA A 2 17.22 14.48 7.46
N ALA A 3 17.13 15.05 6.26
CA ALA A 3 15.86 15.31 5.60
C ALA A 3 15.57 14.13 4.66
N LEU A 4 14.37 13.58 4.74
CA LEU A 4 13.89 12.56 3.82
C LEU A 4 13.48 13.21 2.51
N THR A 5 13.79 12.56 1.40
CA THR A 5 13.49 13.11 0.08
C THR A 5 12.32 12.36 -0.57
N LEU A 6 11.34 13.12 -1.04
CA LEU A 6 10.17 12.61 -1.76
C LEU A 6 10.18 13.14 -3.19
N GLY A 7 9.83 12.30 -4.16
CA GLY A 7 9.62 12.68 -5.56
C GLY A 7 8.28 12.22 -6.09
N PHE A 8 7.83 12.85 -7.16
CA PHE A 8 6.59 12.51 -7.86
C PHE A 8 6.91 12.11 -9.30
N THR A 9 6.26 11.07 -9.82
CA THR A 9 6.43 10.69 -11.23
C THR A 9 5.22 9.93 -11.78
N GLY A 10 5.10 9.88 -13.11
CA GLY A 10 4.10 9.08 -13.80
C GLY A 10 2.65 9.55 -13.62
N MET A 11 2.42 10.83 -13.32
CA MET A 11 1.09 11.42 -13.10
C MET A 11 0.87 12.67 -13.97
N ASP A 12 -0.39 13.10 -14.12
CA ASP A 12 -0.75 14.34 -14.83
C ASP A 12 -0.45 15.60 -14.01
N ALA A 13 -0.22 16.74 -14.67
CA ALA A 13 0.09 18.03 -14.05
C ALA A 13 -0.96 18.49 -13.01
N SER A 14 -2.24 18.17 -13.24
CA SER A 14 -3.31 18.49 -12.29
C SER A 14 -3.17 17.66 -11.00
N THR A 15 -2.88 16.35 -11.15
CA THR A 15 -2.69 15.45 -10.00
C THR A 15 -1.40 15.78 -9.25
N GLU A 16 -0.34 16.13 -9.98
CA GLU A 16 0.93 16.57 -9.38
C GLU A 16 0.72 17.83 -8.52
N SER A 17 -0.03 18.81 -9.02
CA SER A 17 -0.31 20.05 -8.29
C SER A 17 -1.11 19.79 -7.00
N GLU A 18 -2.14 18.94 -7.07
CA GLU A 18 -2.94 18.52 -5.92
C GLU A 18 -2.06 17.78 -4.88
N LEU A 19 -1.22 16.86 -5.35
CA LEU A 19 -0.31 16.09 -4.49
C LEU A 19 0.76 16.97 -3.85
N ARG A 20 1.32 17.94 -4.59
CA ARG A 20 2.26 18.91 -4.06
C ARG A 20 1.62 19.75 -2.97
N HIS A 21 0.41 20.26 -3.20
CA HIS A 21 -0.30 21.05 -2.21
C HIS A 21 -0.64 20.23 -0.96
N ALA A 22 -1.10 18.98 -1.13
CA ALA A 22 -1.32 18.06 -0.02
C ALA A 22 -0.03 17.74 0.74
N PHE A 23 1.10 17.60 0.04
CA PHE A 23 2.41 17.37 0.63
C PHE A 23 2.91 18.56 1.45
N GLU A 24 2.75 19.79 0.95
CA GLU A 24 3.12 20.99 1.70
C GLU A 24 2.34 21.06 3.02
N GLN A 25 1.02 20.81 2.99
CA GLN A 25 0.20 20.73 4.20
C GLN A 25 0.62 19.58 5.12
N ALA A 26 0.86 18.39 4.56
CA ALA A 26 1.24 17.21 5.32
C ALA A 26 2.62 17.36 5.96
N SER A 27 3.60 17.93 5.25
CA SER A 27 4.96 18.14 5.75
C SER A 27 4.98 19.10 6.95
N ALA A 28 4.14 20.14 6.91
CA ALA A 28 3.94 21.04 8.04
C ALA A 28 3.32 20.31 9.25
N ALA A 29 2.29 19.49 9.02
CA ALA A 29 1.66 18.68 10.07
C ALA A 29 2.57 17.59 10.65
N SER A 30 3.48 17.05 9.83
CA SER A 30 4.42 15.97 10.19
C SER A 30 5.66 16.46 10.95
N GLY A 31 5.75 17.75 11.24
CA GLY A 31 6.89 18.36 11.95
C GLY A 31 8.14 18.49 11.08
N GLY A 32 7.98 18.79 9.79
CA GLY A 32 9.07 19.09 8.86
C GLY A 32 10.01 17.92 8.55
N GLY A 33 11.16 18.22 7.93
CA GLY A 33 12.20 17.23 7.61
C GLY A 33 11.97 16.45 6.31
N TRP A 34 11.03 16.88 5.48
CA TRP A 34 10.79 16.32 4.16
C TRP A 34 11.14 17.35 3.09
N GLN A 35 11.88 16.92 2.06
CA GLN A 35 12.20 17.75 0.91
C GLN A 35 11.64 17.14 -0.35
N LEU A 36 10.97 17.96 -1.16
CA LEU A 36 10.56 17.56 -2.50
C LEU A 36 11.75 17.69 -3.45
N VAL A 37 12.06 16.61 -4.17
CA VAL A 37 13.13 16.50 -5.16
C VAL A 37 12.63 15.74 -6.40
N PRO A 38 13.30 15.83 -7.56
CA PRO A 38 13.02 14.95 -8.69
C PRO A 38 13.16 13.47 -8.33
N ASP A 39 12.38 12.59 -8.98
CA ASP A 39 12.31 11.15 -8.69
C ASP A 39 13.66 10.42 -8.73
N THR A 40 14.59 10.91 -9.55
CA THR A 40 15.97 10.41 -9.65
C THR A 40 16.75 10.54 -8.35
N HIS A 41 16.56 11.64 -7.62
CA HIS A 41 17.25 11.94 -6.36
C HIS A 41 16.44 11.61 -5.11
N ALA A 42 15.16 11.26 -5.27
CA ALA A 42 14.29 10.90 -4.17
C ALA A 42 14.59 9.48 -3.64
N ASP A 43 14.55 9.34 -2.32
CA ASP A 43 14.51 8.06 -1.61
C ASP A 43 13.13 7.40 -1.75
N TYR A 44 12.08 8.21 -1.67
CA TYR A 44 10.68 7.78 -1.77
C TYR A 44 10.02 8.44 -2.98
N VAL A 45 9.44 7.64 -3.87
CA VAL A 45 8.81 8.15 -5.10
C VAL A 45 7.35 7.75 -5.14
N VAL A 46 6.46 8.75 -5.26
CA VAL A 46 5.03 8.52 -5.48
C VAL A 46 4.76 8.33 -6.97
N VAL A 47 4.13 7.22 -7.32
CA VAL A 47 3.78 6.85 -8.69
C VAL A 47 2.28 6.67 -8.78
N ASP A 48 1.63 7.36 -9.71
CA ASP A 48 0.22 7.11 -10.02
C ASP A 48 0.06 5.82 -10.81
N MET A 49 -0.52 4.80 -10.18
CA MET A 49 -0.72 3.47 -10.78
C MET A 49 -1.94 3.42 -11.71
N ASP A 50 -2.81 4.43 -11.63
CA ASP A 50 -3.98 4.58 -12.50
C ASP A 50 -3.61 5.20 -13.86
N SER A 51 -2.50 5.95 -13.91
CA SER A 51 -1.94 6.51 -15.13
C SER A 51 -1.34 5.44 -16.03
N MET A 52 -1.39 5.67 -17.34
CA MET A 52 -0.81 4.79 -18.37
C MET A 52 0.69 4.51 -18.16
N TYR A 53 1.39 5.41 -17.46
CA TYR A 53 2.82 5.31 -17.19
C TYR A 53 3.14 4.67 -15.83
N GLY A 54 2.16 4.46 -14.96
CA GLY A 54 2.33 3.92 -13.61
C GLY A 54 3.09 2.59 -13.55
N PRO A 55 2.67 1.56 -14.30
CA PRO A 55 3.33 0.25 -14.28
C PRO A 55 4.80 0.29 -14.72
N MET A 56 5.13 1.11 -15.72
CA MET A 56 6.50 1.24 -16.23
C MET A 56 7.39 2.01 -15.25
N SER A 57 6.87 3.13 -14.70
CA SER A 57 7.57 3.92 -13.69
C SER A 57 7.83 3.10 -12.43
N TRP A 58 6.86 2.31 -11.97
CA TRP A 58 7.04 1.39 -10.85
C TRP A 58 8.16 0.39 -11.12
N LEU A 59 8.15 -0.29 -12.28
CA LEU A 59 9.17 -1.27 -12.61
C LEU A 59 10.56 -0.65 -12.65
N ARG A 60 10.71 0.56 -13.23
CA ARG A 60 11.98 1.28 -13.28
C ARG A 60 12.50 1.62 -11.89
N LEU A 61 11.64 2.11 -11.00
CA LEU A 61 12.01 2.49 -9.64
C LEU A 61 12.30 1.26 -8.76
N HIS A 62 11.51 0.19 -8.93
CA HIS A 62 11.72 -1.08 -8.26
C HIS A 62 13.04 -1.72 -8.69
N ALA A 63 13.36 -1.72 -9.99
CA ALA A 63 14.65 -2.18 -10.49
C ALA A 63 15.83 -1.33 -9.98
N ALA A 64 15.60 -0.03 -9.72
CA ALA A 64 16.57 0.86 -9.09
C ALA A 64 16.68 0.70 -7.56
N GLY A 65 15.87 -0.18 -6.94
CA GLY A 65 15.86 -0.41 -5.49
C GLY A 65 15.28 0.76 -4.68
N LYS A 66 14.50 1.65 -5.30
CA LYS A 66 13.88 2.81 -4.63
C LYS A 66 12.56 2.44 -3.96
N HIS A 67 12.18 3.19 -2.92
CA HIS A 67 10.89 3.00 -2.26
C HIS A 67 9.78 3.65 -3.09
N VAL A 68 8.87 2.82 -3.61
CA VAL A 68 7.74 3.31 -4.41
C VAL A 68 6.46 3.34 -3.59
N VAL A 69 5.77 4.47 -3.64
CA VAL A 69 4.43 4.69 -3.07
C VAL A 69 3.42 4.72 -4.21
N GLY A 70 2.51 3.76 -4.26
CA GLY A 70 1.49 3.72 -5.31
C GLY A 70 0.30 4.62 -4.98
N LEU A 71 0.07 5.64 -5.78
CA LEU A 71 -1.17 6.43 -5.79
C LEU A 71 -2.20 5.71 -6.65
N THR A 72 -3.31 5.24 -6.05
CA THR A 72 -4.36 4.52 -6.78
C THR A 72 -5.70 4.55 -6.07
N ALA A 73 -6.79 4.55 -6.85
CA ALA A 73 -8.14 4.31 -6.32
C ALA A 73 -8.37 2.83 -5.98
N ALA A 74 -7.62 1.90 -6.58
CA ALA A 74 -7.83 0.46 -6.41
C ALA A 74 -7.50 -0.02 -4.98
N PRO A 75 -8.28 -0.95 -4.40
CA PRO A 75 -8.10 -1.41 -3.01
C PRO A 75 -6.87 -2.30 -2.81
N ARG A 76 -6.30 -2.86 -3.87
CA ARG A 76 -5.04 -3.62 -3.84
C ARG A 76 -3.99 -2.91 -4.68
N THR A 77 -2.75 -2.88 -4.21
CA THR A 77 -1.60 -2.33 -4.93
C THR A 77 -0.40 -3.27 -4.79
N GLN A 78 0.50 -3.23 -5.77
CA GLN A 78 1.76 -3.99 -5.79
C GLN A 78 2.90 -3.24 -5.08
N THR A 79 2.63 -2.03 -4.59
CA THR A 79 3.61 -1.21 -3.87
C THR A 79 3.52 -1.41 -2.36
N PRO A 80 4.63 -1.32 -1.62
CA PRO A 80 4.64 -1.47 -0.16
C PRO A 80 3.84 -0.38 0.56
N TYR A 81 3.75 0.81 -0.04
CA TYR A 81 3.00 1.94 0.49
C TYR A 81 1.92 2.35 -0.53
N ARG A 82 0.70 2.59 -0.04
CA ARG A 82 -0.44 2.98 -0.86
C ARG A 82 -0.97 4.34 -0.42
N LEU A 83 -1.24 5.21 -1.39
CA LEU A 83 -2.04 6.39 -1.19
C LEU A 83 -3.36 6.25 -1.97
N GLY A 84 -4.48 6.38 -1.28
CA GLY A 84 -5.80 6.37 -1.92
C GLY A 84 -5.99 7.61 -2.80
N ARG A 85 -6.79 7.47 -3.87
CA ARG A 85 -7.41 8.63 -4.54
C ARG A 85 -8.82 8.83 -3.99
N PRO A 86 -9.24 10.06 -3.64
CA PRO A 86 -8.50 11.32 -3.73
C PRO A 86 -7.36 11.45 -2.70
N VAL A 87 -6.35 12.25 -3.03
CA VAL A 87 -5.20 12.51 -2.15
C VAL A 87 -5.65 13.29 -0.93
N ALA A 88 -5.66 12.65 0.24
CA ALA A 88 -5.93 13.31 1.51
C ALA A 88 -4.62 13.71 2.19
N SER A 89 -4.51 14.98 2.61
CA SER A 89 -3.33 15.50 3.31
C SER A 89 -3.09 14.77 4.65
N THR A 90 -4.14 14.34 5.35
CA THR A 90 -4.03 13.52 6.57
C THR A 90 -3.42 12.14 6.31
N GLU A 91 -3.83 11.46 5.23
CA GLU A 91 -3.28 10.15 4.87
C GLU A 91 -1.80 10.27 4.50
N LEU A 92 -1.46 11.31 3.72
CA LEU A 92 -0.08 11.61 3.36
C LEU A 92 0.75 11.95 4.60
N ALA A 93 0.24 12.76 5.53
CA ALA A 93 0.95 13.09 6.78
C ALA A 93 1.18 11.85 7.66
N THR A 94 0.18 10.96 7.75
CA THR A 94 0.32 9.68 8.46
C THR A 94 1.41 8.83 7.83
N LEU A 95 1.40 8.67 6.51
CA LEU A 95 2.40 7.92 5.76
C LEU A 95 3.82 8.50 5.94
N LEU A 96 3.97 9.83 5.83
CA LEU A 96 5.24 10.52 6.04
C LEU A 96 5.74 10.33 7.49
N GLY A 97 4.84 10.35 8.48
CA GLY A 97 5.17 10.04 9.87
C GLY A 97 5.63 8.60 10.07
N GLU A 98 4.95 7.63 9.46
CA GLU A 98 5.32 6.21 9.52
C GLU A 98 6.67 5.94 8.86
N ILE A 99 6.91 6.48 7.66
CA ILE A 99 8.20 6.34 6.96
C ILE A 99 9.33 6.95 7.80
N ARG A 100 9.10 8.13 8.38
CA ARG A 100 10.08 8.81 9.25
C ARG A 100 10.40 7.96 10.49
N SER A 101 9.37 7.39 11.11
CA SER A 101 9.51 6.48 12.25
C SER A 101 10.28 5.21 11.87
N ALA A 102 9.98 4.61 10.71
CA ALA A 102 10.69 3.44 10.20
C ALA A 102 12.16 3.75 9.86
N ALA A 103 12.45 4.96 9.37
CA ALA A 103 13.80 5.46 9.14
C ALA A 103 14.55 5.86 10.43
N GLY A 104 13.89 5.82 11.59
CA GLY A 104 14.49 6.17 12.89
C GLY A 104 14.77 7.67 13.05
N ILE A 105 14.16 8.54 12.24
CA ILE A 105 14.31 9.98 12.38
C ILE A 105 13.30 10.45 13.43
N PRO A 106 13.75 11.00 14.59
CA PRO A 106 12.82 11.43 15.63
C PRO A 106 11.90 12.50 15.08
N ALA A 107 10.59 12.27 15.13
CA ALA A 107 9.59 13.32 14.93
C ALA A 107 9.87 14.44 15.92
N GLU A 108 10.03 15.68 15.45
CA GLU A 108 10.08 16.83 16.35
C GLU A 108 8.69 16.94 16.98
N THR A 109 8.56 16.26 18.12
CA THR A 109 7.31 15.97 18.77
C THR A 109 6.79 17.25 19.40
N GLY A 110 5.88 17.92 18.69
CA GLY A 110 4.79 18.64 19.36
C GLY A 110 3.84 17.59 19.94
N ALA A 111 3.83 17.46 21.27
CA ALA A 111 3.02 16.56 22.08
C ALA A 111 1.57 16.41 21.57
N THR A 112 0.99 15.20 21.45
CA THR A 112 0.58 14.39 22.60
C THR A 112 0.27 12.96 22.16
N ALA A 113 1.05 12.01 22.67
CA ALA A 113 0.64 10.62 22.77
C ALA A 113 -0.42 10.48 23.88
N LEU A 114 -1.68 10.29 23.51
CA LEU A 114 -2.71 9.70 24.38
C LEU A 114 -3.66 8.86 23.52
N SER A 115 -3.20 7.69 23.09
CA SER A 115 -4.08 6.60 22.66
C SER A 115 -3.48 5.28 23.09
N ARG A 116 -3.58 5.02 24.39
CA ARG A 116 -3.59 3.66 24.94
C ARG A 116 -5.06 3.25 25.01
N PRO A 117 -5.53 2.24 24.24
CA PRO A 117 -6.85 1.68 24.47
C PRO A 117 -6.81 0.93 25.81
N ALA A 118 -7.29 1.58 26.87
CA ALA A 118 -7.54 0.92 28.14
C ALA A 118 -8.78 0.05 27.97
N ALA A 119 -8.56 -1.26 27.96
CA ALA A 119 -9.59 -2.28 28.06
C ALA A 119 -10.39 -2.15 29.38
N ALA A 120 -11.69 -2.47 29.27
CA ALA A 120 -12.57 -3.07 30.28
C ALA A 120 -12.96 -2.29 31.57
N SER A 121 -14.24 -1.89 31.65
CA SER A 121 -15.20 -2.49 32.61
C SER A 121 -16.64 -1.96 32.42
N PRO A 122 -17.65 -2.82 32.21
CA PRO A 122 -19.07 -2.47 32.27
C PRO A 122 -19.62 -2.74 33.68
N ALA A 123 -20.06 -1.70 34.40
CA ALA A 123 -20.93 -1.86 35.57
C ALA A 123 -21.64 -0.54 35.94
N ALA A 124 -22.94 -0.42 35.62
CA ALA A 124 -23.98 0.14 36.49
C ALA A 124 -25.34 0.18 35.76
N GLN A 125 -26.18 -0.83 36.04
CA GLN A 125 -27.65 -0.65 36.06
C GLN A 125 -27.99 -0.18 37.50
N PRO A 126 -28.99 0.67 37.75
CA PRO A 126 -30.40 0.25 37.71
C PRO A 126 -31.42 1.36 37.31
N GLY A 127 -32.54 0.95 36.72
CA GLY A 127 -33.68 1.84 36.48
C GLY A 127 -34.85 1.12 35.83
N VAL A 128 -35.59 0.36 36.62
CA VAL A 128 -36.80 -0.37 36.21
C VAL A 128 -38.00 0.56 36.09
N SER A 129 -38.74 0.46 34.97
CA SER A 129 -40.19 0.70 34.91
C SER A 129 -40.76 -0.03 33.68
N VAL A 130 -41.44 -1.14 33.95
CA VAL A 130 -42.41 -1.86 33.09
C VAL A 130 -43.83 -1.49 33.58
N PRO A 131 -44.98 -1.90 32.98
CA PRO A 131 -45.27 -2.59 31.70
C PRO A 131 -46.40 -1.89 30.87
N VAL A 132 -46.73 -2.29 29.63
CA VAL A 132 -47.91 -3.12 29.18
C VAL A 132 -48.39 -2.47 27.85
N ALA A 133 -48.88 -3.09 26.77
CA ALA A 133 -49.07 -4.45 26.28
C ALA A 133 -49.58 -4.37 24.81
N ALA A 134 -49.48 -5.51 24.10
CA ALA A 134 -50.11 -5.95 22.82
C ALA A 134 -49.02 -6.39 21.80
N ALA A 135 -48.61 -7.67 21.72
CA ALA A 135 -49.28 -8.81 21.04
C ALA A 135 -49.73 -8.43 19.62
N GLU A 136 -49.32 -9.02 18.48
CA GLU A 136 -48.77 -10.32 18.03
C GLU A 136 -48.45 -10.12 16.50
N PRO A 137 -48.10 -11.10 15.64
CA PRO A 137 -47.15 -12.22 15.72
C PRO A 137 -46.24 -12.34 14.45
N LEU A 138 -45.25 -13.26 14.51
CA LEU A 138 -44.66 -14.04 13.41
C LEU A 138 -43.89 -13.33 12.27
N VAL A 139 -42.55 -13.40 12.33
CA VAL A 139 -41.73 -14.06 11.28
C VAL A 139 -40.40 -14.52 11.88
N PRO A 140 -40.02 -15.82 11.80
CA PRO A 140 -38.66 -16.24 12.12
C PRO A 140 -37.70 -15.67 11.06
N PRO A 141 -36.49 -15.20 11.41
CA PRO A 141 -35.45 -15.02 10.42
C PRO A 141 -35.12 -16.40 9.85
N ALA A 142 -35.41 -16.61 8.57
CA ALA A 142 -34.88 -17.74 7.83
C ALA A 142 -33.35 -17.66 7.90
N ARG A 143 -32.74 -18.50 8.75
CA ARG A 143 -31.31 -18.79 8.70
C ARG A 143 -31.11 -19.75 7.52
N PRO A 144 -30.45 -19.36 6.42
CA PRO A 144 -29.94 -20.35 5.49
C PRO A 144 -28.86 -21.15 6.22
N SER A 145 -29.23 -22.35 6.66
CA SER A 145 -28.28 -23.43 6.89
C SER A 145 -27.54 -23.66 5.58
N GLY A 146 -26.25 -23.37 5.57
CA GLY A 146 -25.44 -23.44 4.37
C GLY A 146 -23.97 -23.22 4.67
N MET A 147 -23.44 -23.97 5.64
CA MET A 147 -22.06 -24.43 5.51
C MET A 147 -21.98 -25.26 4.23
N THR A 148 -21.59 -24.63 3.14
CA THR A 148 -20.91 -25.33 2.05
C THR A 148 -19.52 -24.71 1.98
N PRO A 149 -18.43 -25.50 2.02
CA PRO A 149 -17.10 -24.97 1.81
C PRO A 149 -17.03 -24.26 0.46
N SER A 150 -16.16 -23.24 0.44
CA SER A 150 -15.82 -22.38 -0.69
C SER A 150 -15.81 -23.14 -2.03
N PRO A 151 -16.40 -22.62 -3.12
CA PRO A 151 -16.14 -23.16 -4.44
C PRO A 151 -14.63 -23.03 -4.70
N GLU A 152 -13.98 -24.18 -4.93
CA GLU A 152 -12.65 -24.21 -5.51
C GLU A 152 -12.73 -23.50 -6.88
N PRO A 153 -11.78 -22.62 -7.25
CA PRO A 153 -11.75 -22.03 -8.57
C PRO A 153 -11.52 -23.14 -9.61
N MET A 154 -12.61 -23.62 -10.23
CA MET A 154 -12.61 -24.52 -11.39
C MET A 154 -12.29 -23.77 -12.69
N ASP A 155 -11.43 -22.76 -12.63
CA ASP A 155 -10.94 -22.02 -13.79
C ASP A 155 -9.41 -22.12 -13.85
N GLN A 156 -8.92 -23.36 -13.86
CA GLN A 156 -7.63 -23.65 -14.46
C GLN A 156 -7.90 -24.26 -15.83
N LEU A 157 -7.93 -23.40 -16.84
CA LEU A 157 -7.78 -23.81 -18.22
C LEU A 157 -6.47 -24.63 -18.34
N PRO A 158 -6.44 -25.78 -19.03
CA PRO A 158 -5.28 -26.65 -19.13
C PRO A 158 -3.99 -26.07 -19.78
N GLU A 159 -3.90 -24.77 -20.03
CA GLU A 159 -2.81 -24.15 -20.81
C GLU A 159 -1.77 -23.34 -20.02
N GLU A 160 -1.86 -23.21 -18.69
CA GLU A 160 -0.77 -22.64 -17.88
C GLU A 160 -0.18 -23.65 -16.90
N ARG A 161 0.25 -24.80 -17.42
CA ARG A 161 1.43 -25.42 -16.80
C ARG A 161 2.63 -24.62 -17.30
N PRO A 162 3.41 -23.97 -16.42
CA PRO A 162 4.73 -23.50 -16.81
C PRO A 162 5.48 -24.72 -17.34
N SER A 163 5.81 -24.71 -18.64
CA SER A 163 6.76 -25.65 -19.19
C SER A 163 8.01 -25.52 -18.34
N ALA A 164 8.33 -26.58 -17.59
CA ALA A 164 9.66 -26.73 -17.03
C ALA A 164 10.64 -26.49 -18.19
N PRO A 165 11.69 -25.67 -18.02
CA PRO A 165 12.71 -25.57 -19.05
C PRO A 165 13.21 -26.99 -19.30
N SER A 166 12.97 -27.50 -20.51
CA SER A 166 13.54 -28.77 -20.95
C SER A 166 15.03 -28.66 -20.75
N MET A 167 15.54 -29.36 -19.73
CA MET A 167 16.95 -29.48 -19.42
C MET A 167 17.62 -30.47 -20.38
N ASP A 168 17.25 -30.39 -21.66
CA ASP A 168 17.67 -31.25 -22.76
C ASP A 168 17.97 -30.37 -23.98
N GLU A 169 18.89 -29.43 -23.79
CA GLU A 169 19.74 -28.93 -24.88
C GLU A 169 21.05 -28.42 -24.28
N LEU A 170 21.82 -29.34 -23.69
CA LEU A 170 23.27 -29.21 -23.75
C LEU A 170 23.67 -29.56 -25.18
N PRO A 171 24.14 -28.63 -26.02
CA PRO A 171 25.08 -29.02 -27.05
C PRO A 171 26.35 -29.44 -26.32
N ALA A 172 26.53 -30.75 -26.19
CA ALA A 172 27.84 -31.33 -26.02
C ALA A 172 28.65 -30.98 -27.27
N ASN A 173 29.41 -29.88 -27.22
CA ASN A 173 30.53 -29.67 -28.12
C ASN A 173 31.85 -29.84 -27.35
N PRO A 174 32.35 -31.08 -27.26
CA PRO A 174 33.68 -31.37 -26.74
C PRO A 174 34.70 -31.42 -27.89
N GLU A 175 35.00 -30.28 -28.53
CA GLU A 175 36.27 -30.10 -29.22
C GLU A 175 36.88 -28.78 -28.74
N ALA A 176 37.84 -28.86 -27.82
CA ALA A 176 39.26 -28.97 -28.15
C ALA A 176 39.72 -27.67 -28.85
N ILE A 177 40.20 -26.71 -28.07
CA ILE A 177 41.63 -26.52 -27.74
C ILE A 177 42.28 -25.48 -28.65
N THR A 178 43.00 -24.58 -27.98
CA THR A 178 44.06 -23.71 -28.50
C THR A 178 43.65 -22.31 -29.01
N GLU A 179 43.84 -21.34 -28.12
CA GLU A 179 44.63 -20.13 -28.44
C GLU A 179 45.87 -20.52 -29.31
N PRO A 180 46.39 -19.69 -30.22
CA PRO A 180 47.12 -18.52 -29.77
C PRO A 180 47.06 -17.28 -30.69
N ALA A 181 47.62 -16.22 -30.12
CA ALA A 181 47.87 -14.88 -30.62
C ALA A 181 48.53 -14.75 -32.01
N ALA A 182 48.23 -13.62 -32.68
CA ALA A 182 49.19 -12.74 -33.34
C ALA A 182 48.55 -11.35 -33.54
#